data_AF-A0A841H3H0-F1
#
_entry.id   AF-A0A841H3H0-F1
#
_cell.length_a   1.000
_cell.length_b   1.000
_cell.length_c   1.000
_cell.angle_alpha   90.00
_cell.angle_beta   90.00
_cell.angle_gamma   90.00
#
_symmetry.space_group_name_H-M   'P 1'
#
loop_
_entity.id
_entity.type
_entity.pdbx_description
1 polymer ?
#
loop_
_entity_poly.entity_id
_entity_poly.type
_entity_poly.pdbx_seq_one_letter_code
_entity_poly.pdbx_strand_id
1 'polypeptide(L)' 'MGQSENLQRLVREIIQESELPRTLLAKDAEISRAAIEAWLSGNRNPTSQSAEQLAAGLERRATRLQYLAFRLRSGLG' A
#
# COMPACT_ATOMS: atom_id res chain seq x y z
N MET A 1 20.14 15.54 4.57
CA MET A 1 19.19 14.49 4.17
C MET A 1 17.79 15.07 4.32
N GLY A 2 17.09 15.25 3.20
CA GLY A 2 15.80 15.94 3.17
C GLY A 2 14.65 15.01 3.59
N GLN A 3 13.60 15.55 4.24
CA GLN A 3 12.41 14.78 4.65
C GLN A 3 11.82 13.93 3.51
N SER A 4 11.90 14.41 2.27
CA SER A 4 11.42 13.73 1.07
C SER A 4 12.19 12.45 0.72
N GLU A 5 13.50 12.39 0.98
CA GLU A 5 14.32 11.19 0.74
C GLU A 5 13.95 10.08 1.73
N ASN A 6 13.65 10.47 2.97
CA ASN A 6 13.24 9.52 4.01
C ASN A 6 11.87 8.90 3.71
N LEU A 7 10.89 9.72 3.30
CA LEU A 7 9.56 9.23 2.91
C LEU A 7 9.63 8.31 1.69
N GLN A 8 10.42 8.67 0.68
CA GLN A 8 10.57 7.84 -0.51
C GLN A 8 11.12 6.45 -0.17
N ARG A 9 12.17 6.38 0.64
CA ARG A 9 12.74 5.11 1.10
C ARG A 9 11.69 4.28 1.86
N LEU A 10 11.01 4.89 2.83
CA LEU A 10 10.00 4.21 3.63
C LEU A 10 8.87 3.63 2.78
N VAL A 11 8.37 4.40 1.79
CA VAL A 11 7.32 3.92 0.88
C VAL A 11 7.80 2.73 0.05
N ARG A 12 9.07 2.73 -0.40
CA ARG A 12 9.63 1.59 -1.15
C ARG A 12 9.73 0.34 -0.28
N GLU A 13 10.23 0.48 0.94
CA GLU A 13 10.32 -0.60 1.92
C GLU A 13 8.94 -1.20 2.18
N ILE A 14 7.93 -0.38 2.49
CA ILE A 14 6.55 -0.83 2.68
C ILE A 14 6.00 -1.56 1.46
N ILE A 15 6.22 -1.05 0.24
CA ILE A 15 5.74 -1.72 -0.98
C ILE A 15 6.41 -3.10 -1.13
N GLN A 16 7.70 -3.21 -0.85
CA GLN A 16 8.45 -4.47 -0.95
C GLN A 16 8.03 -5.47 0.13
N GLU A 17 7.93 -5.03 1.39
CA GLU A 17 7.55 -5.86 2.54
C GLU A 17 6.08 -6.30 2.52
N SER A 18 5.21 -5.57 1.81
CA SER A 18 3.80 -5.95 1.70
C SER A 18 3.60 -7.30 0.98
N GLU A 19 4.55 -7.71 0.15
CA GLU A 19 4.45 -8.90 -0.73
C GLU A 19 3.20 -8.90 -1.63
N LEU A 20 2.56 -7.75 -1.83
CA LEU A 20 1.35 -7.61 -2.63
C LEU A 20 1.68 -7.24 -4.09
N PRO A 21 0.88 -7.73 -5.06
CA PRO A 21 0.97 -7.24 -6.43
C PRO A 21 0.77 -5.72 -6.50
N ARG A 22 1.59 -5.04 -7.29
CA ARG A 22 1.53 -3.57 -7.46
C ARG A 22 0.17 -3.07 -7.96
N THR A 23 -0.50 -3.86 -8.80
CA THR A 23 -1.87 -3.60 -9.27
C THR A 23 -2.88 -3.59 -8.12
N LEU A 24 -2.65 -4.41 -7.11
CA LEU A 24 -3.50 -4.55 -5.94
C LEU A 24 -3.28 -3.39 -4.98
N LEU A 25 -2.01 -3.06 -4.69
CA LEU A 25 -1.64 -1.87 -3.92
C LEU A 25 -2.24 -0.60 -4.53
N ALA A 26 -2.10 -0.43 -5.85
CA ALA A 26 -2.67 0.71 -6.58
C ALA A 26 -4.18 0.80 -6.42
N LYS A 27 -4.88 -0.34 -6.56
CA LYS A 27 -6.33 -0.42 -6.40
C LYS A 27 -6.77 -0.05 -4.99
N ASP A 28 -6.15 -0.63 -3.96
CA ASP A 28 -6.58 -0.39 -2.58
C ASP A 28 -6.28 1.03 -2.11
N ALA A 29 -5.16 1.59 -2.56
CA ALA A 29 -4.73 2.94 -2.22
C ALA A 29 -5.36 4.02 -3.11
N GLU A 30 -6.15 3.66 -4.13
CA GLU A 30 -6.75 4.61 -5.07
C GLU A 30 -5.71 5.51 -5.78
N ILE A 31 -4.55 4.93 -6.08
CA ILE A 31 -3.46 5.57 -6.82
C ILE A 31 -3.18 4.80 -8.11
N SER A 32 -2.62 5.45 -9.12
CA SER A 32 -2.30 4.76 -10.36
C SER A 32 -1.14 3.78 -10.18
N ARG A 33 -1.17 2.65 -10.90
CA ARG A 33 -0.03 1.73 -10.95
C ARG A 33 1.25 2.45 -11.39
N ALA A 34 1.15 3.37 -12.35
CA ALA A 34 2.28 4.15 -12.83
C ALA A 34 2.91 5.01 -11.73
N ALA A 35 2.13 5.52 -10.77
CA ALA A 35 2.67 6.24 -9.62
C ALA A 35 3.51 5.31 -8.73
N ILE A 36 3.01 4.10 -8.42
CA ILE A 36 3.77 3.10 -7.66
C ILE A 36 5.07 2.73 -8.36
N GLU A 37 5.03 2.44 -9.66
CA GLU A 37 6.23 2.10 -10.44
C GLU A 37 7.25 3.26 -10.44
N ALA A 38 6.78 4.51 -10.56
CA ALA A 38 7.64 5.69 -10.50
C ALA A 38 8.29 5.92 -9.13
N TRP A 39 7.60 5.55 -8.04
CA TRP A 39 8.17 5.60 -6.69
C TRP A 39 9.26 4.55 -6.51
N LEU A 40 9.04 3.34 -7.02
CA LEU A 40 9.99 2.22 -6.96
C LEU A 40 11.24 2.47 -7.80
N SER A 41 11.09 3.05 -9.00
CA SER A 41 12.23 3.39 -9.86
C SER A 41 13.00 4.62 -9.38
N GLY A 42 12.36 5.47 -8.58
CA GLY A 42 12.92 6.75 -8.14
C GLY A 42 12.75 7.91 -9.10
N ASN A 43 11.99 7.70 -10.17
CA ASN A 43 11.65 8.75 -11.13
C ASN A 43 10.75 9.82 -10.51
N ARG A 44 10.02 9.48 -9.43
CA ARG A 44 9.14 10.41 -8.71
C ARG A 44 9.13 10.11 -7.22
N ASN A 45 9.05 11.16 -6.41
CA ASN A 45 8.83 11.02 -4.97
C ASN A 45 7.32 10.97 -4.64
N PRO A 46 6.91 10.13 -3.68
CA PRO A 46 5.56 10.20 -3.15
C PRO A 46 5.33 11.54 -2.44
N THR A 47 4.12 12.09 -2.59
CA THR A 47 3.65 13.19 -1.74
C THR A 47 3.09 12.61 -0.44
N SER A 48 3.02 13.43 0.61
CA SER A 48 2.42 13.01 1.89
C SER A 48 0.99 12.46 1.70
N GLN A 49 0.17 13.14 0.88
CA GLN A 49 -1.18 12.66 0.55
C GLN A 49 -1.17 11.27 -0.09
N SER A 50 -0.29 11.03 -1.06
CA SER A 50 -0.22 9.73 -1.74
C SER A 50 0.35 8.61 -0.87
N ALA A 51 1.21 8.95 0.09
CA ALA A 51 1.69 8.01 1.10
C ALA A 51 0.58 7.66 2.09
N GLU A 52 -0.22 8.63 2.52
CA GLU A 52 -1.40 8.43 3.36
C GLU A 52 -2.44 7.53 2.66
N GLN A 53 -2.65 7.74 1.36
CA GLN A 53 -3.49 6.88 0.53
C GLN A 53 -3.00 5.43 0.50
N LEU A 54 -1.68 5.22 0.40
CA LEU A 54 -1.08 3.88 0.48
C LEU A 54 -1.32 3.23 1.85
N ALA A 55 -1.11 3.96 2.94
CA ALA A 55 -1.37 3.48 4.30
C ALA A 55 -2.84 3.08 4.48
N ALA A 56 -3.77 3.96 4.12
CA ALA A 56 -5.21 3.68 4.20
C ALA A 56 -5.62 2.48 3.33
N GLY A 57 -4.99 2.29 2.16
CA GLY A 57 -5.22 1.13 1.31
C GLY A 57 -4.82 -0.20 1.98
N LEU A 58 -3.65 -0.22 2.62
CA LEU A 58 -3.16 -1.38 3.37
C LEU A 58 -4.09 -1.72 4.56
N GLU A 59 -4.52 -0.71 5.32
CA GLU A 59 -5.46 -0.87 6.43
C GLU A 59 -6.82 -1.43 5.99
N ARG A 60 -7.38 -0.89 4.89
CA ARG A 60 -8.63 -1.39 4.31
C ARG A 60 -8.51 -2.86 3.91
N ARG A 61 -7.40 -3.24 3.29
CA ARG A 61 -7.12 -4.64 2.92
C ARG A 61 -7.05 -5.53 4.17
N ALA A 62 -6.28 -5.14 5.18
CA ALA A 62 -6.16 -5.90 6.42
C ALA A 62 -7.54 -6.13 7.06
N THR A 63 -8.35 -5.07 7.17
CA THR A 63 -9.72 -5.14 7.68
C THR A 63 -10.60 -6.10 6.88
N ARG A 64 -10.53 -6.03 5.54
CA ARG A 64 -11.30 -6.91 4.66
C ARG A 64 -10.90 -8.37 4.83
N LEU A 65 -9.60 -8.66 4.91
CA LEU A 65 -9.09 -10.03 5.09
C LEU A 65 -9.48 -10.60 6.45
N GLN A 66 -9.38 -9.82 7.52
CA GLN A 66 -9.84 -10.22 8.85
C GLN A 66 -11.33 -10.55 8.86
N TYR A 67 -12.15 -9.71 8.22
CA TYR A 67 -13.59 -9.96 8.08
C TYR A 67 -13.90 -11.26 7.32
N LEU A 68 -13.21 -11.53 6.21
CA LEU A 68 -13.41 -12.76 5.45
C LEU A 68 -13.01 -14.00 6.26
N ALA A 69 -11.88 -13.95 6.98
CA ALA A 69 -11.45 -15.03 7.85
C ALA A 69 -12.41 -15.26 9.03
N PHE A 70 -13.00 -14.21 9.57
CA PHE A 70 -14.07 -14.30 10.58
C PHE A 70 -15.30 -15.00 10.00
N ARG A 71 -15.83 -14.52 8.87
CA ARG A 71 -17.01 -15.12 8.22
C ARG A 71 -16.84 -16.61 7.93
N LEU A 72 -15.66 -17.01 7.43
CA LEU A 72 -15.37 -18.40 7.16
C LEU A 72 -15.44 -19.25 8.43
N ARG A 73 -14.86 -18.77 9.54
CA ARG A 73 -14.90 -19.46 10.83
C ARG A 73 -16.31 -19.55 11.42
N SER A 74 -17.09 -18.48 11.32
CA SER A 74 -18.48 -18.48 11.80
C SER A 74 -19.39 -19.42 11.01
N GLY A 75 -19.11 -19.67 9.73
CA GLY A 75 -19.89 -20.61 8.91
C GLY A 75 -19.50 -22.08 9.07
N LEU A 76 -18.43 -22.38 9.80
CA LEU A 76 -18.02 -23.75 10.15
C LEU A 76 -18.64 -24.23 11.47
N GLY A 77 -19.36 -23.35 12.19
CA GLY A 77 -20.05 -23.64 13.45
C GLY A 77 -21.53 -23.94 13.26
#